data_AF-A0A1F9JYS6-F1
#
_entry.id   AF-A0A1F9JYS6-F1
#
_cell.length_a   1.000
_cell.length_b   1.000
_cell.length_c   1.000
_cell.angle_alpha   90.00
_cell.angle_beta   90.00
_cell.angle_gamma   90.00
#
_symmetry.space_group_name_H-M   'P 1'
#
loop_
_entity.id
_entity.type
_entity.pdbx_description
1 polymer ?
#
loop_
_entity_poly.entity_id
_entity_poly.type
_entity_poly.pdbx_seq_one_letter_code
_entity_poly.pdbx_strand_id
1 'polypeptide(L)'
;MTGKQVYHVLSMVLLVFVSAVFLRAEQDKGQEAEMRQPGREAETEMHQPKGWQFALPKGNPVKGRATFQKFECYACHEVRGENFPASDGESVGPELSQMGPQHPPEYFAESVIHPDAVLEKRYRGPDGKSKMPGFNDDMTVQELIDLSAYLASLKPEKMVRSVTGEGRVIVVVPEEQQVVLEHGAIQGFMGAMTMGYKVEPPKLLQGLHTGDKVRFTLDTEKNAIVKIEKLK
;
A
#
# COMPACT_ATOMS: atom_id res chain seq x y z
N MET A 1 -20.59 23.67 -81.16
CA MET A 1 -20.79 25.03 -80.59
C MET A 1 -20.61 24.90 -79.08
N THR A 2 -19.39 25.11 -78.57
CA THR A 2 -18.99 26.28 -77.73
C THR A 2 -19.73 26.28 -76.38
N GLY A 3 -19.13 26.00 -75.22
CA GLY A 3 -17.88 26.49 -74.64
C GLY A 3 -18.22 27.33 -73.39
N LYS A 4 -17.44 27.21 -72.29
CA LYS A 4 -17.52 27.89 -70.97
C LYS A 4 -18.46 27.20 -69.95
N GLN A 5 -18.11 26.90 -68.70
CA GLN A 5 -16.99 27.30 -67.86
C GLN A 5 -16.58 26.17 -66.89
N VAL A 6 -15.30 25.81 -66.97
CA VAL A 6 -14.49 25.23 -65.90
C VAL A 6 -14.20 26.36 -64.89
N TYR A 7 -13.80 26.03 -63.66
CA TYR A 7 -13.49 26.91 -62.51
C TYR A 7 -14.66 27.21 -61.57
N HIS A 8 -14.96 26.28 -60.65
CA HIS A 8 -15.41 26.64 -59.29
C HIS A 8 -15.30 25.51 -58.25
N VAL A 9 -14.67 24.38 -58.58
CA VAL A 9 -14.48 23.25 -57.65
C VAL A 9 -13.00 22.98 -57.42
N LEU A 10 -12.22 24.02 -57.09
CA LEU A 10 -10.83 23.86 -56.65
C LEU A 10 -10.40 24.82 -55.54
N SER A 11 -11.35 25.52 -54.88
CA SER A 11 -11.03 26.48 -53.82
C SER A 11 -11.64 26.17 -52.44
N MET A 12 -12.30 25.03 -52.26
CA MET A 12 -12.86 24.62 -50.95
C MET A 12 -12.21 23.39 -50.33
N VAL A 13 -11.24 22.74 -51.00
CA VAL A 13 -10.56 21.55 -50.44
C VAL A 13 -9.21 21.91 -49.79
N LEU A 14 -8.61 23.06 -50.14
CA LEU A 14 -7.34 23.50 -49.54
C LEU A 14 -7.53 24.21 -48.18
N LEU A 15 -8.69 24.82 -47.93
CA LEU A 15 -8.97 25.56 -46.70
C LEU A 15 -9.28 24.67 -45.49
N VAL A 16 -9.80 23.46 -45.69
CA VAL A 16 -10.14 22.55 -44.58
C VAL A 16 -8.90 21.81 -44.05
N PHE A 17 -7.90 21.53 -44.90
CA PHE A 17 -6.67 20.86 -44.48
C PHE A 17 -5.73 21.77 -43.68
N VAL A 18 -5.71 23.09 -43.97
CA VAL A 18 -4.89 24.04 -43.19
C VAL A 18 -5.46 24.23 -41.78
N SER A 19 -6.79 24.25 -41.61
CA SER A 19 -7.40 24.38 -40.27
C SER A 19 -7.22 23.12 -39.39
N ALA A 20 -7.17 21.92 -39.97
CA ALA A 20 -7.01 20.68 -39.20
C ALA A 20 -5.56 20.46 -38.70
N VAL A 21 -4.55 20.99 -39.40
CA VAL A 21 -3.15 20.93 -38.96
C VAL A 21 -2.85 21.98 -37.89
N PHE A 22 -3.46 23.17 -37.96
CA PHE A 22 -3.34 24.19 -36.92
C PHE A 22 -4.01 23.77 -35.60
N LEU A 23 -5.24 23.23 -35.63
CA LEU A 23 -5.89 22.76 -34.39
C LEU A 23 -5.11 21.67 -33.64
N ARG A 24 -4.36 20.83 -34.35
CA ARG A 24 -3.56 19.76 -33.74
C ARG A 24 -2.27 20.29 -33.11
N ALA A 25 -1.69 21.36 -33.66
CA ALA A 25 -0.52 22.04 -33.11
C ALA A 25 -0.86 22.92 -31.90
N GLU A 26 -2.07 23.49 -31.81
CA GLU A 26 -2.52 24.21 -30.61
C GLU A 26 -2.90 23.27 -29.45
N GLN A 27 -3.47 22.08 -29.71
CA GLN A 27 -3.81 21.12 -28.65
C GLN A 27 -2.58 20.47 -28.00
N ASP A 28 -1.51 20.22 -28.76
CA ASP A 28 -0.26 19.67 -28.20
C ASP A 28 0.46 20.68 -27.30
N LYS A 29 0.36 21.99 -27.62
CA LYS A 29 0.96 23.07 -26.83
C LYS A 29 0.22 23.38 -25.53
N GLY A 30 -1.04 22.95 -25.40
CA GLY A 30 -1.89 23.22 -24.23
C GLY A 30 -1.68 22.29 -23.04
N GLN A 31 -1.07 21.12 -23.24
CA GLN A 31 -0.83 20.13 -22.17
C GLN A 31 0.60 20.11 -21.61
N GLU A 32 1.57 20.75 -22.28
CA GLU A 32 2.92 20.91 -21.73
C GLU A 32 3.07 22.09 -20.75
N ALA A 33 2.04 22.92 -20.59
CA ALA A 33 2.12 24.17 -19.82
C ALA A 33 1.72 24.06 -18.33
N GLU A 34 1.33 22.89 -17.82
CA GLU A 34 0.98 22.70 -16.40
C GLU A 34 1.79 21.56 -15.74
N MET A 35 3.11 21.59 -15.93
CA MET A 35 4.03 20.88 -15.04
C MET A 35 5.37 21.60 -14.94
N ARG A 36 5.33 22.90 -14.64
CA ARG A 36 6.51 23.60 -14.14
C ARG A 36 6.36 23.71 -12.63
N GLN A 37 6.81 22.67 -11.92
CA GLN A 37 7.19 22.88 -10.53
C GLN A 37 8.22 24.03 -10.51
N PRO A 38 8.10 25.02 -9.61
CA PRO A 38 9.11 26.05 -9.52
C PRO A 38 10.41 25.37 -9.14
N GLY A 39 11.35 25.31 -10.09
CA GLY A 39 12.71 24.87 -9.83
C GLY A 39 13.24 25.73 -8.70
N ARG A 40 13.59 25.08 -7.57
CA ARG A 40 14.34 25.73 -6.50
C ARG A 40 15.55 26.40 -7.14
N GLU A 41 15.62 27.71 -6.98
CA GLU A 41 16.76 28.51 -7.40
C GLU A 41 18.03 27.94 -6.76
N ALA A 42 19.05 27.78 -7.59
CA ALA A 42 20.32 27.19 -7.22
C ALA A 42 21.11 28.15 -6.33
N GLU A 43 21.03 27.97 -5.01
CA GLU A 43 22.12 28.34 -4.11
C GLU A 43 23.18 27.23 -4.14
N THR A 44 24.41 27.63 -4.44
CA THR A 44 25.57 26.77 -4.64
C THR A 44 25.98 26.11 -3.31
N GLU A 45 25.54 24.88 -2.99
CA GLU A 45 26.09 24.10 -1.86
C GLU A 45 25.66 22.61 -1.82
N MET A 46 26.64 21.69 -1.89
CA MET A 46 26.57 20.22 -1.78
C MET A 46 25.69 19.45 -2.79
N HIS A 47 26.27 18.43 -3.44
CA HIS A 47 25.65 17.57 -4.46
C HIS A 47 24.34 16.85 -4.03
N GLN A 48 24.00 16.88 -2.74
CA GLN A 48 22.78 16.30 -2.21
C GLN A 48 22.12 17.30 -1.26
N PRO A 49 20.84 17.68 -1.52
CA PRO A 49 20.12 18.59 -0.65
C PRO A 49 20.08 18.08 0.80
N LYS A 50 20.24 18.99 1.77
CA LYS A 50 20.10 18.65 3.19
C LYS A 50 18.70 18.09 3.44
N GLY A 51 18.62 16.89 4.02
CA GLY A 51 17.34 16.20 4.27
C GLY A 51 16.73 15.55 3.03
N TRP A 52 17.49 15.37 1.95
CA TRP A 52 17.05 14.58 0.81
C TRP A 52 16.69 13.15 1.23
N GLN A 53 15.53 12.70 0.77
CA GLN A 53 15.08 11.32 0.88
C GLN A 53 14.62 10.87 -0.50
N PHE A 54 14.81 9.60 -0.79
CA PHE A 54 14.21 8.99 -1.97
C PHE A 54 12.69 9.10 -1.85
N ALA A 55 12.03 9.51 -2.94
CA ALA A 55 10.59 9.57 -3.04
C ALA A 55 10.15 8.85 -4.30
N LEU A 56 9.13 8.00 -4.19
CA LEU A 56 8.48 7.42 -5.35
C LEU A 56 7.55 8.43 -6.00
N PRO A 57 7.48 8.47 -7.34
CA PRO A 57 6.45 9.21 -8.03
C PRO A 57 5.07 8.62 -7.68
N LYS A 58 4.01 9.43 -7.90
CA LYS A 58 2.65 9.00 -7.64
C LYS A 58 2.25 7.87 -8.62
N GLY A 59 2.00 6.67 -8.08
CA GLY A 59 1.48 5.54 -8.83
C GLY A 59 -0.05 5.50 -8.95
N ASN A 60 -0.54 4.55 -9.74
CA ASN A 60 -1.96 4.26 -9.95
C ASN A 60 -2.37 2.99 -9.19
N PRO A 61 -3.16 3.08 -8.10
CA PRO A 61 -3.59 1.92 -7.32
C PRO A 61 -4.39 0.87 -8.10
N VAL A 62 -5.16 1.28 -9.12
CA VAL A 62 -5.93 0.34 -9.96
C VAL A 62 -4.99 -0.51 -10.81
N LYS A 63 -3.96 0.10 -11.40
CA LYS A 63 -2.91 -0.64 -12.10
C LYS A 63 -2.10 -1.49 -11.12
N GLY A 64 -1.83 -0.98 -9.92
CA GLY A 64 -1.13 -1.71 -8.87
C GLY A 64 -1.84 -2.98 -8.42
N ARG A 65 -3.17 -2.93 -8.27
CA ARG A 65 -3.99 -4.14 -8.03
C ARG A 65 -3.83 -5.15 -9.16
N ALA A 66 -3.82 -4.69 -10.41
CA ALA A 66 -3.59 -5.57 -11.56
C ALA A 66 -2.17 -6.15 -11.55
N THR A 67 -1.16 -5.38 -11.16
CA THR A 67 0.22 -5.85 -10.93
C THR A 67 0.26 -6.91 -9.82
N PHE A 68 -0.40 -6.67 -8.68
CA PHE A 68 -0.49 -7.62 -7.57
C PHE A 68 -1.05 -8.98 -8.02
N GLN A 69 -2.05 -8.96 -8.91
CA GLN A 69 -2.59 -10.17 -9.52
C GLN A 69 -1.65 -10.77 -10.56
N LYS A 70 -1.02 -9.95 -11.42
CA LYS A 70 -0.11 -10.40 -12.49
C LYS A 70 1.07 -11.19 -11.95
N PHE A 71 1.64 -10.73 -10.84
CA PHE A 71 2.78 -11.37 -10.17
C PHE A 71 2.36 -12.34 -9.06
N GLU A 72 1.07 -12.66 -8.99
CA GLU A 72 0.51 -13.64 -8.06
C GLU A 72 0.89 -13.40 -6.60
N CYS A 73 1.00 -12.12 -6.19
CA CYS A 73 1.34 -11.77 -4.81
C CYS A 73 0.32 -12.33 -3.81
N TYR A 74 -0.93 -12.52 -4.25
CA TYR A 74 -2.01 -13.16 -3.51
C TYR A 74 -1.74 -14.63 -3.15
N ALA A 75 -0.77 -15.29 -3.81
CA ALA A 75 -0.44 -16.68 -3.51
C ALA A 75 0.14 -16.84 -2.09
N CYS A 76 0.82 -15.80 -1.59
CA CYS A 76 1.46 -15.79 -0.28
C CYS A 76 0.88 -14.76 0.69
N HIS A 77 0.24 -13.70 0.17
CA HIS A 77 -0.28 -12.57 0.97
C HIS A 77 -1.80 -12.46 0.87
N GLU A 78 -2.48 -12.48 2.02
CA GLU A 78 -3.91 -12.18 2.10
C GLU A 78 -4.15 -10.66 1.98
N VAL A 79 -5.18 -10.29 1.21
CA VAL A 79 -5.80 -8.96 1.19
C VAL A 79 -7.31 -9.15 1.31
N ARG A 80 -7.88 -8.84 2.46
CA ARG A 80 -9.31 -9.02 2.75
C ARG A 80 -10.15 -8.02 1.98
N GLY A 81 -11.31 -8.49 1.53
CA GLY A 81 -12.23 -7.70 0.70
C GLY A 81 -11.86 -7.68 -0.78
N GLU A 82 -10.70 -8.22 -1.15
CA GLU A 82 -10.31 -8.42 -2.54
C GLU A 82 -10.70 -9.80 -3.03
N ASN A 83 -11.06 -9.87 -4.31
CA ASN A 83 -11.36 -11.10 -5.01
C ASN A 83 -10.21 -11.43 -5.97
N PHE A 84 -9.16 -12.04 -5.44
CA PHE A 84 -8.08 -12.64 -6.24
C PHE A 84 -8.38 -14.11 -6.53
N PRO A 85 -7.77 -14.71 -7.57
CA PRO A 85 -7.87 -16.13 -7.83
C PRO A 85 -7.47 -16.98 -6.61
N ALA A 86 -8.07 -18.16 -6.47
CA ALA A 86 -7.68 -19.08 -5.42
C ALA A 86 -6.23 -19.54 -5.65
N SER A 87 -5.44 -19.51 -4.58
CA SER A 87 -4.10 -20.06 -4.51
C SER A 87 -4.15 -21.38 -3.74
N ASP A 88 -3.41 -22.38 -4.22
CA ASP A 88 -3.14 -23.63 -3.50
C ASP A 88 -1.97 -23.48 -2.50
N GLY A 89 -1.29 -22.33 -2.52
CA GLY A 89 -0.22 -21.96 -1.60
C GLY A 89 -0.72 -21.65 -0.20
N GLU A 90 0.01 -22.17 0.80
CA GLU A 90 -0.12 -21.73 2.18
C GLU A 90 0.28 -20.25 2.29
N SER A 91 -0.52 -19.43 2.98
CA SER A 91 -0.22 -18.00 3.19
C SER A 91 1.03 -17.86 4.08
N VAL A 92 2.21 -17.83 3.45
CA VAL A 92 3.51 -17.71 4.14
C VAL A 92 3.95 -16.28 4.40
N GLY A 93 3.29 -15.29 3.78
CA GLY A 93 3.56 -13.87 3.95
C GLY A 93 2.64 -13.19 4.98
N PRO A 94 2.99 -11.96 5.43
CA PRO A 94 2.09 -11.11 6.20
C PRO A 94 0.78 -10.82 5.47
N GLU A 95 -0.29 -10.67 6.25
CA GLU A 95 -1.56 -10.09 5.80
C GLU A 95 -1.38 -8.59 5.49
N LEU A 96 -1.94 -8.11 4.38
CA LEU A 96 -1.62 -6.77 3.83
C LEU A 96 -2.77 -5.76 3.88
N SER A 97 -4.00 -6.14 4.26
CA SER A 97 -5.21 -5.29 4.20
C SER A 97 -5.09 -3.94 4.89
N GLN A 98 -4.20 -3.82 5.87
CA GLN A 98 -4.09 -2.64 6.75
C GLN A 98 -2.71 -1.99 6.68
N MET A 99 -1.89 -2.34 5.69
CA MET A 99 -0.50 -1.88 5.66
C MET A 99 -0.36 -0.42 5.25
N GLY A 100 -1.30 0.13 4.47
CA GLY A 100 -1.20 1.50 3.94
C GLY A 100 -0.96 2.59 5.00
N PRO A 101 -1.74 2.65 6.09
CA PRO A 101 -1.50 3.61 7.17
C PRO A 101 -0.23 3.37 8.00
N GLN A 102 0.40 2.19 7.89
CA GLN A 102 1.56 1.82 8.73
C GLN A 102 2.90 2.19 8.07
N HIS A 103 2.94 2.32 6.75
CA HIS A 103 4.19 2.48 6.01
C HIS A 103 4.05 3.40 4.78
N PRO A 104 5.11 4.13 4.40
CA PRO A 104 5.11 4.93 3.19
C PRO A 104 5.24 4.04 1.93
N PRO A 105 4.89 4.53 0.72
CA PRO A 105 5.05 3.81 -0.54
C PRO A 105 6.46 3.23 -0.76
N GLU A 106 7.50 3.96 -0.35
CA GLU A 106 8.90 3.58 -0.50
C GLU A 106 9.24 2.30 0.27
N TYR A 107 8.62 2.08 1.43
CA TYR A 107 8.78 0.85 2.20
C TYR A 107 8.24 -0.38 1.47
N PHE A 108 7.10 -0.22 0.78
CA PHE A 108 6.54 -1.29 -0.05
C PHE A 108 7.42 -1.59 -1.24
N ALA A 109 7.96 -0.56 -1.91
CA ALA A 109 8.88 -0.77 -3.01
C ALA A 109 10.15 -1.51 -2.57
N GLU A 110 10.77 -1.10 -1.45
CA GLU A 110 11.94 -1.78 -0.89
C GLU A 110 11.63 -3.24 -0.56
N SER A 111 10.46 -3.52 0.03
CA SER A 111 10.04 -4.88 0.37
C SER A 111 9.91 -5.79 -0.87
N VAL A 112 9.61 -5.23 -2.05
CA VAL A 112 9.47 -5.98 -3.31
C VAL A 112 10.82 -6.21 -4.00
N ILE A 113 11.71 -5.22 -3.98
CA ILE A 113 13.01 -5.28 -4.70
C ILE A 113 14.19 -5.72 -3.81
N HIS A 114 13.98 -5.74 -2.50
CA HIS A 114 14.96 -6.15 -1.50
C HIS A 114 14.24 -6.74 -0.27
N PRO A 115 13.57 -7.90 -0.41
CA PRO A 115 12.75 -8.50 0.66
C PRO A 115 13.53 -8.91 1.91
N ASP A 116 14.87 -8.91 1.86
CA ASP A 116 15.76 -9.15 3.00
C ASP A 116 16.06 -7.87 3.84
N ALA A 117 15.72 -6.67 3.36
CA ALA A 117 16.09 -5.40 3.98
C ALA A 117 15.52 -5.25 5.40
N VAL A 118 14.22 -5.57 5.56
CA VAL A 118 13.48 -5.50 6.82
C VAL A 118 12.68 -6.78 7.00
N LEU A 119 13.29 -7.79 7.61
CA LEU A 119 12.74 -9.15 7.66
C LEU A 119 12.64 -9.71 9.09
N GLU A 120 11.41 -9.87 9.58
CA GLU A 120 11.13 -10.57 10.83
C GLU A 120 11.50 -12.06 10.76
N LYS A 121 11.92 -12.62 11.90
CA LYS A 121 12.36 -14.01 12.00
C LYS A 121 11.33 -15.03 11.48
N ARG A 122 10.03 -14.76 11.66
CA ARG A 122 8.95 -15.69 11.27
C ARG A 122 8.78 -15.85 9.75
N TYR A 123 9.28 -14.90 8.96
CA TYR A 123 9.18 -14.90 7.50
C TYR A 123 10.47 -15.38 6.83
N ARG A 124 11.46 -15.84 7.60
CA ARG A 124 12.71 -16.39 7.08
C ARG A 124 12.53 -17.84 6.62
N GLY A 125 13.13 -18.17 5.49
CA GLY A 125 13.35 -19.54 5.03
C GLY A 125 14.46 -20.25 5.82
N PRO A 126 14.70 -21.54 5.52
CA PRO A 126 15.77 -22.32 6.18
C PRO A 126 17.18 -21.76 6.01
N ASP A 127 17.41 -21.02 4.93
CA ASP A 127 18.64 -20.31 4.61
C ASP A 127 18.78 -18.94 5.32
N GLY A 128 17.77 -18.55 6.11
CA GLY A 128 17.71 -17.27 6.81
C GLY A 128 17.28 -16.09 5.94
N LYS A 129 16.92 -16.31 4.68
CA LYS A 129 16.48 -15.30 3.71
C LYS A 129 14.97 -15.17 3.66
N SER A 130 14.45 -14.11 3.06
CA SER A 130 13.01 -13.95 2.88
C SER A 130 12.42 -15.09 2.05
N LYS A 131 11.25 -15.60 2.46
CA LYS A 131 10.44 -16.48 1.62
C LYS A 131 9.82 -15.75 0.42
N MET A 132 9.73 -14.42 0.49
CA MET A 132 9.29 -13.59 -0.63
C MET A 132 10.46 -13.46 -1.62
N PRO A 133 10.26 -13.79 -2.90
CA PRO A 133 11.30 -13.59 -3.92
C PRO A 133 11.48 -12.10 -4.21
N GLY A 134 12.65 -11.74 -4.74
CA GLY A 134 12.87 -10.42 -5.35
C GLY A 134 12.30 -10.38 -6.77
N PHE A 135 11.81 -9.22 -7.20
CA PHE A 135 11.13 -9.06 -8.51
C PHE A 135 11.89 -8.15 -9.48
N ASN A 136 13.16 -7.83 -9.20
CA ASN A 136 13.94 -6.81 -9.91
C ASN A 136 14.08 -7.07 -11.41
N ASP A 137 14.15 -8.33 -11.81
CA ASP A 137 14.35 -8.75 -13.20
C ASP A 137 13.03 -8.97 -13.97
N ASP A 138 11.91 -9.12 -13.25
CA ASP A 138 10.61 -9.47 -13.83
C ASP A 138 9.62 -8.30 -13.84
N MET A 139 9.83 -7.31 -12.96
CA MET A 139 8.93 -6.18 -12.77
C MET A 139 9.53 -4.89 -13.32
N THR A 140 8.77 -4.17 -14.13
CA THR A 140 9.16 -2.83 -14.58
C THR A 140 9.09 -1.83 -13.43
N VAL A 141 9.86 -0.74 -13.53
CA VAL A 141 9.79 0.36 -12.56
C VAL A 141 8.37 0.92 -12.43
N GLN A 142 7.62 1.00 -13.53
CA GLN A 142 6.24 1.49 -13.49
C GLN A 142 5.31 0.53 -12.74
N GLU A 143 5.48 -0.78 -12.90
CA GLU A 143 4.71 -1.77 -12.15
C GLU A 143 5.01 -1.71 -10.66
N LEU A 144 6.27 -1.51 -10.28
CA LEU A 144 6.67 -1.32 -8.88
C LEU A 144 6.04 -0.06 -8.27
N ILE A 145 6.05 1.05 -9.01
CA ILE A 145 5.41 2.32 -8.60
C ILE A 145 3.91 2.11 -8.38
N ASP A 146 3.23 1.48 -9.35
CA ASP A 146 1.79 1.25 -9.28
C ASP A 146 1.44 0.26 -8.15
N LEU A 147 2.20 -0.83 -8.01
CA LEU A 147 2.05 -1.82 -6.94
C LEU A 147 2.22 -1.19 -5.55
N SER A 148 3.24 -0.37 -5.38
CA SER A 148 3.48 0.35 -4.11
C SER A 148 2.34 1.32 -3.80
N ALA A 149 1.77 1.98 -4.80
CA ALA A 149 0.58 2.82 -4.63
C ALA A 149 -0.68 2.01 -4.25
N TYR A 150 -0.84 0.79 -4.78
CA TYR A 150 -1.90 -0.12 -4.38
C TYR A 150 -1.75 -0.55 -2.91
N LEU A 151 -0.56 -1.03 -2.52
CA LEU A 151 -0.27 -1.44 -1.14
C LEU A 151 -0.45 -0.28 -0.14
N ALA A 152 0.00 0.93 -0.51
CA ALA A 152 -0.22 2.14 0.28
C ALA A 152 -1.70 2.54 0.37
N SER A 153 -2.53 2.14 -0.60
CA SER A 153 -3.97 2.37 -0.58
C SER A 153 -4.75 1.35 0.24
N LEU A 154 -4.14 0.21 0.59
CA LEU A 154 -4.77 -0.83 1.39
C LEU A 154 -5.07 -0.30 2.78
N LYS A 155 -6.35 -0.01 2.96
CA LYS A 155 -6.96 0.45 4.19
C LYS A 155 -8.25 -0.34 4.36
N PRO A 156 -8.64 -0.64 5.60
CA PRO A 156 -9.87 -1.38 5.86
C PRO A 156 -11.10 -0.60 5.33
N GLU A 157 -11.76 -1.12 4.29
CA GLU A 157 -12.89 -0.44 3.63
C GLU A 157 -14.13 -0.31 4.53
N LYS A 158 -14.22 -1.12 5.58
CA LYS A 158 -15.12 -0.94 6.72
C LYS A 158 -14.44 -1.52 7.94
N MET A 159 -13.79 -0.68 8.75
CA MET A 159 -13.36 -1.14 10.06
C MET A 159 -14.59 -1.59 10.84
N VAL A 160 -14.60 -2.87 11.22
CA VAL A 160 -15.36 -3.30 12.38
C VAL A 160 -14.72 -2.55 13.54
N ARG A 161 -15.29 -1.40 13.91
CA ARG A 161 -14.70 -0.43 14.86
C ARG A 161 -14.21 -1.06 16.15
N SER A 162 -14.83 -2.16 16.54
CA SER A 162 -14.41 -2.97 17.68
C SER A 162 -14.52 -4.45 17.36
N VAL A 163 -13.44 -5.19 17.58
CA VAL A 163 -13.42 -6.66 17.45
C VAL A 163 -13.13 -7.28 18.80
N THR A 164 -13.60 -8.51 19.02
CA THR A 164 -13.38 -9.24 20.27
C THR A 164 -12.44 -10.41 20.03
N GLY A 165 -11.43 -10.54 20.88
CA GLY A 165 -10.48 -11.64 20.89
C GLY A 165 -10.40 -12.30 22.26
N GLU A 166 -9.87 -13.52 22.27
CA GLU A 166 -9.47 -14.23 23.48
C GLU A 166 -7.99 -14.57 23.38
N GLY A 167 -7.29 -14.52 24.51
CA GLY A 167 -5.87 -14.77 24.54
C GLY A 167 -5.32 -14.97 25.94
N ARG A 168 -4.00 -15.10 26.01
CA ARG A 168 -3.21 -15.20 27.23
C ARG A 168 -2.30 -13.99 27.33
N VAL A 169 -2.24 -13.39 28.52
CA VAL A 169 -1.29 -12.32 28.83
C VAL A 169 0.12 -12.89 28.86
N ILE A 170 0.99 -12.42 27.98
CA ILE A 170 2.41 -12.77 27.97
C ILE A 170 3.18 -11.83 28.89
N VAL A 171 3.01 -10.52 28.71
CA VAL A 171 3.61 -9.51 29.59
C VAL A 171 2.72 -8.28 29.68
N VAL A 172 2.70 -7.65 30.86
CA VAL A 172 2.05 -6.36 31.09
C VAL A 172 3.15 -5.32 31.22
N VAL A 173 3.04 -4.21 30.48
CA VAL A 173 4.03 -3.12 30.48
C VAL A 173 3.31 -1.81 30.84
N PRO A 174 3.04 -1.55 32.14
CA PRO A 174 2.23 -0.41 32.58
C PRO A 174 2.84 0.95 32.20
N GLU A 175 4.17 1.07 32.27
CA GLU A 175 4.94 2.27 31.90
C GLU A 175 4.64 2.72 30.47
N GLU A 176 4.46 1.76 29.55
CA GLU A 176 4.18 1.97 28.13
C GLU A 176 2.68 1.91 27.79
N GLN A 177 1.82 1.72 28.80
CA GLN A 177 0.38 1.52 28.66
C GLN A 177 0.06 0.35 27.69
N GLN A 178 0.85 -0.72 27.77
CA GLN A 178 0.77 -1.83 26.84
C GLN A 178 0.59 -3.18 27.54
N VAL A 179 0.05 -4.13 26.79
CA VAL A 179 0.02 -5.55 27.14
C VAL A 179 0.37 -6.37 25.90
N VAL A 180 1.23 -7.37 26.06
CA VAL A 180 1.51 -8.36 25.02
C VAL A 180 0.61 -9.56 25.25
N LEU A 181 -0.19 -9.90 24.24
CA LEU A 181 -1.10 -11.03 24.27
C LEU A 181 -0.69 -12.06 23.23
N GLU A 182 -0.74 -13.33 23.61
CA GLU A 182 -0.88 -14.45 22.69
C GLU A 182 -2.38 -14.67 22.51
N HIS A 183 -2.96 -14.28 21.37
CA HIS A 183 -4.39 -14.36 21.13
C HIS A 183 -4.72 -15.37 20.04
N GLY A 184 -5.91 -15.98 20.15
CA GLY A 184 -6.49 -16.83 19.10
C GLY A 184 -6.96 -16.00 17.90
N ALA A 185 -7.52 -16.67 16.89
CA ALA A 185 -8.06 -15.97 15.73
C ALA A 185 -9.18 -14.99 16.14
N ILE A 186 -9.05 -13.73 15.70
CA ILE A 186 -10.05 -12.68 15.86
C ILE A 186 -10.86 -12.65 14.56
N GLN A 187 -12.10 -13.15 14.62
CA GLN A 187 -12.95 -13.31 13.44
C GLN A 187 -13.10 -11.99 12.66
N GLY A 188 -12.81 -12.04 11.35
CA GLY A 188 -12.91 -10.89 10.46
C GLY A 188 -11.81 -9.84 10.63
N PHE A 189 -10.77 -10.08 11.46
CA PHE A 189 -9.74 -9.08 11.72
C PHE A 189 -8.29 -9.59 11.72
N MET A 190 -7.99 -10.77 12.26
CA MET A 190 -6.64 -11.36 12.19
C MET A 190 -6.62 -12.81 12.67
N GLY A 191 -5.64 -13.58 12.19
CA GLY A 191 -5.33 -14.93 12.70
C GLY A 191 -4.74 -14.90 14.13
N ALA A 192 -4.44 -16.09 14.66
CA ALA A 192 -3.79 -16.21 15.97
C ALA A 192 -2.33 -15.74 15.90
N MET A 193 -1.90 -14.91 16.86
CA MET A 193 -0.51 -14.44 16.94
C MET A 193 -0.17 -13.91 18.34
N THR A 194 1.10 -13.58 18.56
CA THR A 194 1.58 -12.87 19.75
C THR A 194 1.95 -11.44 19.38
N MET A 195 1.28 -10.45 19.96
CA MET A 195 1.56 -9.04 19.68
C MET A 195 1.29 -8.13 20.89
N GLY A 196 1.99 -6.99 20.89
CA GLY A 196 1.76 -5.90 21.85
C GLY A 196 0.60 -5.01 21.43
N TYR A 197 -0.26 -4.67 22.37
CA TYR A 197 -1.36 -3.73 22.19
C TYR A 197 -1.25 -2.59 23.19
N LYS A 198 -1.52 -1.37 22.74
CA LYS A 198 -1.83 -0.26 23.64
C LYS A 198 -3.15 -0.55 24.37
N VAL A 199 -3.30 0.00 25.57
CA VAL A 199 -4.49 -0.20 26.39
C VAL A 199 -5.07 1.13 26.84
N GLU A 200 -6.34 1.38 26.49
CA GLU A 200 -7.05 2.62 26.78
C GLU A 200 -8.41 2.34 27.45
N PRO A 201 -8.67 2.82 28.68
CA PRO A 201 -7.76 3.58 29.55
C PRO A 201 -6.70 2.69 30.23
N PRO A 202 -5.53 3.22 30.63
CA PRO A 202 -4.44 2.44 31.25
C PRO A 202 -4.84 1.66 32.51
N LYS A 203 -5.89 2.11 33.22
CA LYS A 203 -6.45 1.39 34.38
C LYS A 203 -6.90 -0.04 34.07
N LEU A 204 -7.18 -0.36 32.80
CA LEU A 204 -7.52 -1.71 32.36
C LEU A 204 -6.36 -2.71 32.52
N LEU A 205 -5.12 -2.24 32.67
CA LEU A 205 -3.96 -3.09 32.98
C LEU A 205 -3.93 -3.54 34.44
N GLN A 206 -4.67 -2.86 35.33
CA GLN A 206 -4.62 -3.13 36.76
C GLN A 206 -5.13 -4.53 37.07
N GLY A 207 -4.33 -5.29 37.81
CA GLY A 207 -4.66 -6.65 38.22
C GLY A 207 -4.44 -7.71 37.15
N LEU A 208 -4.01 -7.37 35.92
CA LEU A 208 -3.53 -8.35 34.94
C LEU A 208 -2.13 -8.83 35.32
N HIS A 209 -1.89 -10.12 35.13
CA HIS A 209 -0.60 -10.76 35.35
C HIS A 209 -0.28 -11.69 34.19
N THR A 210 1.02 -11.94 33.98
CA THR A 210 1.47 -12.95 33.02
C THR A 210 0.80 -14.30 33.29
N GLY A 211 0.32 -14.92 32.22
CA GLY A 211 -0.37 -16.20 32.23
C GLY A 211 -1.89 -16.12 32.31
N ASP A 212 -2.47 -14.96 32.65
CA ASP A 212 -3.93 -14.76 32.70
C ASP A 212 -4.57 -15.06 31.35
N LYS A 213 -5.66 -15.83 31.36
CA LYS A 213 -6.55 -15.93 30.20
C LYS A 213 -7.49 -14.74 30.21
N VAL A 214 -7.63 -14.09 29.07
CA VAL A 214 -8.41 -12.87 28.93
C VAL A 214 -9.31 -12.90 27.71
N ARG A 215 -10.46 -12.25 27.82
CA ARG A 215 -11.23 -11.77 26.68
C ARG A 215 -11.04 -10.27 26.59
N PHE A 216 -10.84 -9.77 25.38
CA PHE A 216 -10.58 -8.35 25.15
C PHE A 216 -11.35 -7.83 23.95
N THR A 217 -11.64 -6.53 23.97
CA THR A 217 -12.16 -5.79 22.82
C THR A 217 -11.08 -4.84 22.33
N LEU A 218 -10.72 -4.98 21.07
CA LEU A 218 -9.76 -4.12 20.37
C LEU A 218 -10.52 -3.08 19.54
N ASP A 219 -10.20 -1.81 19.75
CA ASP A 219 -10.55 -0.75 18.82
C ASP A 219 -9.58 -0.82 17.63
N THR A 220 -10.12 -1.18 16.46
CA THR A 220 -9.31 -1.44 15.26
C THR A 220 -8.76 -0.16 14.62
N GLU A 221 -9.34 1.01 14.95
CA GLU A 221 -8.83 2.30 14.48
C GLU A 221 -7.60 2.72 15.27
N LYS A 222 -7.68 2.58 16.58
CA LYS A 222 -6.61 2.99 17.49
C LYS A 222 -5.54 1.93 17.68
N ASN A 223 -5.81 0.69 17.24
CA ASN A 223 -5.03 -0.49 17.58
C ASN A 223 -4.79 -0.58 19.11
N ALA A 224 -5.87 -0.37 19.87
CA ALA A 224 -5.83 -0.28 21.32
C ALA A 224 -6.93 -1.12 21.97
N ILE A 225 -6.59 -1.84 23.03
CA ILE A 225 -7.55 -2.60 23.83
C ILE A 225 -8.37 -1.62 24.65
N VAL A 226 -9.68 -1.62 24.42
CA VAL A 226 -10.66 -0.74 25.08
C VAL A 226 -11.49 -1.44 26.14
N LYS A 227 -11.44 -2.77 26.18
CA LYS A 227 -12.00 -3.62 27.25
C LYS A 227 -11.15 -4.87 27.40
N ILE A 228 -10.93 -5.31 28.64
CA ILE A 228 -10.24 -6.58 28.93
C ILE A 228 -10.78 -7.14 30.23
N GLU A 229 -11.09 -8.44 30.22
CA GLU A 229 -11.61 -9.18 31.36
C GLU A 229 -10.89 -10.52 31.49
N LYS A 230 -10.62 -10.94 32.72
CA LYS A 230 -10.07 -12.27 32.98
C LYS A 230 -11.13 -13.33 32.79
N LEU A 231 -10.77 -14.36 32.05
CA LEU A 231 -11.56 -15.58 31.96
C LEU A 231 -11.22 -16.47 33.16
N LYS A 232 -12.23 -17.14 33.69
CA LYS A 232 -12.09 -18.09 34.79
C LYS A 232 -11.36 -19.36 34.36
#